data_AF-A0A9P6GYV9-F1
#
_entry.id   AF-A0A9P6GYV9-F1
#
_cell.length_a   1.000
_cell.length_b   1.000
_cell.length_c   1.000
_cell.angle_alpha   90.00
_cell.angle_beta   90.00
_cell.angle_gamma   90.00
#
_symmetry.space_group_name_H-M   'P 1'
#
loop_
_entity.id
_entity.type
_entity.pdbx_description
1 polymer ?
#
loop_
_entity_poly.entity_id
_entity_poly.type
_entity_poly.pdbx_seq_one_letter_code
_entity_poly.pdbx_strand_id
1 'polypeptide(L)'
;MASEKKKTGSVAKENNYQDLISDDPFEIFFNSYGEDILIPQTDNVSIEIPQFKDKSTTDIEIKRKKSKLTDLDFMNILKSNAHKKEIIKKPSFGICHQIKILTEKEVASFNMTLYKFPYEMNVKYENSTIFKQIYKIFVNSLKDAYKKYKEEKKEFYIKFNNDFLYFGSNLKITSGIKKILKVNDVSFEEKGDYIYVASDEICLVIDIILNLNLTRSSTMPFLLSTFPFENAMIYTAYLKKERTIKQEGVILSSYIFHGPIWVDKCKELLEHNHKVVW
;
A
#
# COMPACT_ATOMS: atom_id res chain seq x y z
N MET A 1 -4.99 -15.42 -66.18
CA MET A 1 -5.22 -13.97 -66.00
C MET A 1 -5.04 -13.69 -64.51
N ALA A 2 -3.84 -13.31 -64.07
CA ALA A 2 -3.27 -11.95 -64.12
C ALA A 2 -4.13 -10.97 -63.29
N SER A 3 -3.67 -10.60 -62.09
CA SER A 3 -2.99 -9.32 -61.79
C SER A 3 -4.02 -8.19 -61.67
N GLU A 4 -4.11 -7.38 -60.60
CA GLU A 4 -3.06 -6.55 -60.04
C GLU A 4 -3.30 -6.18 -58.56
N LYS A 5 -2.17 -5.95 -57.90
CA LYS A 5 -2.01 -5.28 -56.60
C LYS A 5 -2.38 -3.80 -56.73
N LYS A 6 -2.82 -3.18 -55.62
CA LYS A 6 -2.31 -1.85 -55.25
C LYS A 6 -2.11 -1.73 -53.74
N LYS A 7 -0.83 -1.61 -53.40
CA LYS A 7 -0.25 -1.21 -52.12
C LYS A 7 -0.39 0.30 -51.93
N THR A 8 -0.60 0.72 -50.68
CA THR A 8 0.03 1.87 -50.01
C THR A 8 0.13 1.46 -48.54
N GLY A 9 1.26 1.36 -47.84
CA GLY A 9 2.44 2.22 -47.77
C GLY A 9 2.34 3.09 -46.51
N SER A 10 2.36 2.50 -45.31
CA SER A 10 3.46 2.50 -44.31
C SER A 10 3.96 3.87 -43.85
N VAL A 11 3.78 4.16 -42.55
CA VAL A 11 4.85 4.74 -41.71
C VAL A 11 4.75 4.08 -40.32
N ALA A 12 5.56 3.04 -40.10
CA ALA A 12 5.82 2.53 -38.77
C ALA A 12 6.75 3.52 -38.07
N LYS A 13 6.32 4.09 -36.94
CA LYS A 13 7.23 4.76 -36.01
C LYS A 13 8.02 3.67 -35.29
N GLU A 14 9.30 3.59 -35.58
CA GLU A 14 10.27 2.89 -34.73
C GLU A 14 10.30 3.61 -33.38
N ASN A 15 9.58 3.06 -32.40
CA ASN A 15 9.79 3.43 -31.01
C ASN A 15 11.06 2.70 -30.54
N ASN A 16 12.14 3.48 -30.49
CA ASN A 16 13.40 3.13 -29.88
C ASN A 16 13.14 2.92 -28.38
N TYR A 17 12.88 1.68 -27.96
CA TYR A 17 12.93 1.30 -26.55
C TYR A 17 14.40 1.30 -26.14
N GLN A 18 14.86 2.43 -25.60
CA GLN A 18 16.04 2.41 -24.76
C GLN A 18 15.70 1.56 -23.54
N ASP A 19 16.46 0.47 -23.37
CA ASP A 19 16.43 -0.39 -22.19
C ASP A 19 16.60 0.47 -20.93
N LEU A 20 15.48 0.72 -20.25
CA LEU A 20 15.46 1.16 -18.87
C LEU A 20 15.87 -0.05 -18.02
N ILE A 21 17.18 -0.20 -17.81
CA ILE A 21 17.70 -1.11 -16.80
C ILE A 21 17.31 -0.49 -15.45
N SER A 22 16.32 -1.07 -14.80
CA SER A 22 15.93 -0.71 -13.44
C SER A 22 16.67 -1.59 -12.43
N ASP A 23 17.08 -0.94 -11.34
CA ASP A 23 17.76 -1.55 -10.20
C ASP A 23 16.79 -2.26 -9.22
N ASP A 24 15.47 -2.27 -9.49
CA ASP A 24 14.50 -3.03 -8.67
C ASP A 24 14.45 -4.51 -9.12
N PRO A 25 14.91 -5.48 -8.29
CA PRO A 25 14.85 -6.90 -8.63
C PRO A 25 13.42 -7.43 -8.83
N PHE A 26 12.39 -6.65 -8.47
CA PHE A 26 10.99 -6.98 -8.69
C PHE A 26 10.42 -6.45 -10.03
N GLU A 27 11.15 -5.66 -10.82
CA GLU A 27 10.61 -5.10 -12.07
C GLU A 27 10.43 -6.11 -13.20
N ILE A 28 11.25 -7.16 -13.23
CA ILE A 28 11.14 -8.29 -14.18
C ILE A 28 9.75 -8.96 -14.11
N PHE A 29 8.99 -8.72 -13.04
CA PHE A 29 7.68 -9.28 -12.79
C PHE A 29 6.51 -8.41 -13.33
N PHE A 30 6.76 -7.16 -13.76
CA PHE A 30 5.68 -6.20 -14.05
C PHE A 30 5.58 -5.74 -15.52
N ASN A 31 6.62 -5.92 -16.34
CA ASN A 31 6.57 -5.56 -17.78
C ASN A 31 5.65 -6.46 -18.63
N SER A 32 4.91 -7.41 -18.04
CA SER A 32 3.97 -8.28 -18.76
C SER A 32 2.51 -7.82 -18.72
N TYR A 33 2.19 -6.71 -18.07
CA TYR A 33 0.86 -6.11 -18.12
C TYR A 33 0.90 -4.92 -19.07
N GLY A 34 0.60 -5.16 -20.34
CA GLY A 34 0.20 -4.10 -21.26
C GLY A 34 -1.16 -3.56 -20.83
N GLU A 35 -1.16 -2.45 -20.10
CA GLU A 35 -2.36 -1.64 -19.94
C GLU A 35 -2.25 -0.44 -20.88
N ASP A 36 -3.12 -0.45 -21.89
CA ASP A 36 -3.50 0.72 -22.67
C ASP A 36 -4.07 1.78 -21.73
N ILE A 37 -3.26 2.76 -21.36
CA ILE A 37 -3.73 3.96 -20.68
C ILE A 37 -4.49 4.81 -21.71
N LEU A 38 -5.82 4.69 -21.72
CA LEU A 38 -6.70 5.69 -22.34
C LEU A 38 -6.54 7.01 -21.58
N ILE A 39 -5.80 7.94 -22.17
CA ILE A 39 -5.72 9.34 -21.72
C ILE A 39 -7.04 10.02 -22.09
N PRO A 40 -7.79 10.62 -21.14
CA PRO A 40 -8.92 11.46 -21.48
C PRO A 40 -8.40 12.76 -22.11
N GLN A 41 -8.89 13.05 -23.32
CA GLN A 41 -8.74 14.35 -23.96
C GLN A 41 -9.39 15.41 -23.06
N THR A 42 -8.63 16.42 -22.66
CA THR A 42 -9.17 17.62 -22.02
C THR A 42 -9.24 18.71 -23.07
N ASP A 43 -10.45 19.23 -23.25
CA ASP A 43 -10.78 20.29 -24.21
C ASP A 43 -10.07 21.61 -23.87
N ASN A 44 -9.59 22.25 -24.94
CA ASN A 44 -8.97 23.56 -24.92
C ASN A 44 -9.94 24.64 -24.43
N VAL A 45 -9.60 25.29 -23.32
CA VAL A 45 -10.14 26.61 -22.99
C VAL A 45 -8.98 27.60 -22.88
N SER A 46 -8.91 28.47 -23.86
CA SER A 46 -7.98 29.59 -23.98
C SER A 46 -8.27 30.62 -22.87
N ILE A 47 -7.25 30.97 -22.08
CA ILE A 47 -7.29 32.14 -21.20
C ILE A 47 -6.33 33.18 -21.78
N GLU A 48 -6.89 34.25 -22.32
CA GLU A 48 -6.17 35.45 -22.75
C GLU A 48 -5.68 36.22 -21.51
N ILE A 49 -4.40 36.61 -21.50
CA ILE A 49 -3.82 37.53 -20.51
C ILE A 49 -3.30 38.77 -21.24
N PRO A 50 -3.53 40.00 -20.72
CA PRO A 50 -3.35 41.24 -21.48
C PRO A 50 -1.90 41.65 -21.66
N GLN A 51 -1.64 42.34 -22.77
CA GLN A 51 -0.37 42.98 -23.12
C GLN A 51 -0.02 44.14 -22.18
N PHE A 52 1.22 44.17 -21.67
CA PHE A 52 1.85 45.38 -21.15
C PHE A 52 3.17 45.64 -21.87
N LYS A 53 3.29 46.87 -22.38
CA LYS A 53 4.44 47.42 -23.10
C LYS A 53 5.54 47.92 -22.15
N ASP A 54 6.77 47.71 -22.62
CA ASP A 54 8.00 48.51 -22.49
C ASP A 54 8.52 48.94 -21.11
N LYS A 55 9.72 48.43 -20.75
CA LYS A 55 10.98 49.22 -20.71
C LYS A 55 12.23 48.40 -20.31
N SER A 56 13.16 48.32 -21.26
CA SER A 56 14.63 48.44 -21.18
C SER A 56 15.48 47.58 -20.22
N THR A 57 16.55 47.00 -20.84
CA THR A 57 17.91 46.70 -20.33
C THR A 57 18.01 45.62 -19.24
N THR A 58 18.78 44.54 -19.35
CA THR A 58 20.09 44.33 -20.00
C THR A 58 20.28 42.81 -20.14
N ASP A 59 20.80 42.35 -21.28
CA ASP A 59 21.11 40.94 -21.53
C ASP A 59 22.22 40.43 -20.61
N ILE A 60 21.90 39.47 -19.74
CA ILE A 60 22.90 38.62 -19.08
C ILE A 60 22.70 37.21 -19.64
N GLU A 61 23.45 36.87 -20.68
CA GLU A 61 23.60 35.49 -21.16
C GLU A 61 24.28 34.64 -20.06
N ILE A 62 23.48 33.95 -19.24
CA ILE A 62 24.00 32.87 -18.38
C ILE A 62 24.17 31.62 -19.26
N LYS A 63 25.36 31.49 -19.87
CA LYS A 63 25.80 30.24 -20.51
C LYS A 63 25.90 29.13 -19.45
N ARG A 64 24.83 28.33 -19.30
CA ARG A 64 24.85 27.10 -18.51
C ARG A 64 25.76 26.08 -19.21
N LYS A 65 27.01 25.97 -18.77
CA LYS A 65 27.89 24.85 -19.13
C LYS A 65 27.29 23.57 -18.54
N LYS A 66 26.80 22.67 -19.40
CA LYS A 66 26.51 21.29 -19.01
C LYS A 66 27.83 20.62 -18.65
N SER A 67 28.10 20.42 -17.37
CA SER A 67 29.22 19.57 -16.93
C SER A 67 28.96 18.16 -17.42
N LYS A 68 29.83 17.64 -18.29
CA LYS A 68 29.77 16.24 -18.71
C LYS A 68 30.15 15.37 -17.51
N LEU A 69 29.23 14.52 -17.08
CA LEU A 69 29.50 13.46 -16.10
C LEU A 69 30.65 12.62 -16.62
N THR A 70 31.70 12.42 -15.82
CA THR A 70 32.83 11.55 -16.24
C THR A 70 32.55 10.11 -15.86
N ASP A 71 33.12 9.16 -16.61
CA ASP A 71 32.96 7.71 -16.33
C ASP A 71 33.46 7.34 -14.92
N LEU A 72 34.38 8.12 -14.35
CA LEU A 72 34.85 7.94 -12.98
C LEU A 72 33.75 8.33 -11.96
N ASP A 73 33.00 9.41 -12.23
CA ASP A 73 31.85 9.79 -11.40
C ASP A 73 30.75 8.74 -11.49
N PHE A 74 30.48 8.21 -12.70
CA PHE A 74 29.52 7.14 -12.92
C PHE A 74 29.92 5.85 -12.18
N MET A 75 31.18 5.44 -12.28
CA MET A 75 31.71 4.26 -11.58
C MET A 75 31.74 4.44 -10.06
N ASN A 76 31.92 5.67 -9.55
CA ASN A 76 31.84 5.95 -8.13
C ASN A 76 30.40 5.93 -7.60
N ILE A 77 29.42 6.38 -8.41
CA ILE A 77 28.00 6.25 -8.09
C ILE A 77 27.62 4.76 -8.00
N LEU A 78 28.01 3.95 -8.98
CA LEU A 78 27.78 2.50 -8.99
C LEU A 78 28.42 1.77 -7.80
N LYS A 79 29.66 2.15 -7.42
CA LYS A 79 30.35 1.56 -6.26
C LYS A 79 29.77 2.02 -4.92
N SER A 80 29.25 3.25 -4.82
CA SER A 80 28.64 3.75 -3.58
C SER A 80 27.35 3.01 -3.22
N ASN A 81 26.66 2.42 -4.21
CA ASN A 81 25.47 1.59 -4.01
C ASN A 81 25.81 0.14 -3.58
N ALA A 82 27.08 -0.27 -3.60
CA ALA A 82 27.51 -1.61 -3.20
C ALA A 82 27.65 -1.79 -1.68
N HIS A 83 27.48 -0.72 -0.89
CA HIS A 83 27.25 -0.87 0.54
C HIS A 83 25.85 -1.44 0.71
N LYS A 84 25.76 -2.77 0.92
CA LYS A 84 24.60 -3.42 1.52
C LYS A 84 24.25 -2.65 2.78
N LYS A 85 23.36 -1.66 2.67
CA LYS A 85 22.72 -1.06 3.83
C LYS A 85 22.08 -2.24 4.53
N GLU A 86 22.53 -2.53 5.75
CA GLU A 86 21.75 -3.38 6.63
C GLU A 86 20.36 -2.77 6.67
N ILE A 87 19.41 -3.42 6.00
CA ILE A 87 18.02 -3.02 6.03
C ILE A 87 17.62 -3.31 7.47
N ILE A 88 17.69 -2.29 8.32
CA ILE A 88 17.10 -2.32 9.65
C ILE A 88 15.61 -2.55 9.41
N LYS A 89 15.19 -3.82 9.47
CA LYS A 89 13.80 -4.25 9.29
C LYS A 89 13.02 -3.63 10.43
N LYS A 90 12.42 -2.45 10.21
CA LYS A 90 11.41 -1.93 11.13
C LYS A 90 10.30 -2.99 11.25
N PRO A 91 9.83 -3.30 12.47
CA PRO A 91 8.72 -4.23 12.63
C PRO A 91 7.50 -3.66 11.91
N SER A 92 7.09 -4.36 10.86
CA SER A 92 5.90 -4.05 10.08
C SER A 92 4.66 -4.25 10.95
N PHE A 93 3.91 -3.18 11.22
CA PHE A 93 2.69 -3.21 12.03
C PHE A 93 1.49 -2.78 11.21
N GLY A 94 0.53 -3.68 11.05
CA GLY A 94 -0.70 -3.42 10.32
C GLY A 94 -1.29 -4.67 9.69
N ILE A 95 -2.29 -4.44 8.85
CA ILE A 95 -2.94 -5.48 8.04
C ILE A 95 -2.35 -5.38 6.63
N CYS A 96 -1.75 -6.46 6.14
CA CYS A 96 -1.23 -6.52 4.76
C CYS A 96 -2.13 -7.37 3.86
N HIS A 97 -2.24 -6.98 2.60
CA HIS A 97 -2.99 -7.71 1.57
C HIS A 97 -2.14 -8.78 0.89
N GLN A 98 -0.83 -8.54 0.77
CA GLN A 98 0.05 -9.45 0.05
C GLN A 98 1.47 -9.35 0.60
N ILE A 99 2.16 -10.48 0.66
CA ILE A 99 3.60 -10.51 0.91
C ILE A 99 4.23 -11.33 -0.20
N LYS A 100 5.14 -10.71 -0.96
CA LYS A 100 5.95 -11.40 -1.96
C LYS A 100 7.25 -11.81 -1.29
N ILE A 101 7.65 -13.07 -1.43
CA ILE A 101 8.82 -13.64 -0.76
C ILE A 101 9.72 -14.28 -1.82
N LEU A 102 11.03 -14.01 -1.71
CA LEU A 102 12.05 -14.63 -2.54
C LEU A 102 13.10 -15.27 -1.62
N THR A 103 13.32 -16.57 -1.77
CA THR A 103 14.18 -17.32 -0.87
C THR A 103 14.78 -18.56 -1.54
N GLU A 104 15.99 -18.93 -1.15
CA GLU A 104 16.63 -20.19 -1.55
C GLU A 104 15.99 -21.39 -0.83
N LYS A 105 15.52 -21.17 0.40
CA LYS A 105 14.90 -22.20 1.24
C LYS A 105 13.45 -22.40 0.86
N GLU A 106 13.00 -23.64 0.93
CA GLU A 106 11.57 -23.94 0.85
C GLU A 106 10.84 -23.38 2.06
N VAL A 107 9.79 -22.61 1.81
CA VAL A 107 8.91 -22.07 2.85
C VAL A 107 7.79 -23.06 3.11
N ALA A 108 7.52 -23.37 4.37
CA ALA A 108 6.42 -24.22 4.76
C ALA A 108 5.08 -23.66 4.25
N SER A 109 4.14 -24.55 3.90
CA SER A 109 2.79 -24.11 3.55
C SER A 109 2.15 -23.39 4.72
N PHE A 110 1.56 -22.23 4.45
CA PHE A 110 0.83 -21.44 5.44
C PHE A 110 -0.60 -21.28 4.97
N ASN A 111 -1.55 -21.59 5.85
CA ASN A 111 -2.96 -21.32 5.67
C ASN A 111 -3.58 -20.89 7.00
N MET A 112 -4.39 -19.83 6.99
CA MET A 112 -5.06 -19.33 8.18
C MET A 112 -6.46 -18.84 7.82
N THR A 113 -7.47 -19.40 8.47
CA THR A 113 -8.84 -18.90 8.36
C THR A 113 -9.02 -17.68 9.25
N LEU A 114 -9.57 -16.63 8.65
CA LEU A 114 -9.83 -15.33 9.24
C LEU A 114 -11.25 -14.89 8.89
N TYR A 115 -11.73 -13.91 9.64
CA TYR A 115 -13.02 -13.27 9.45
C TYR A 115 -12.75 -11.80 9.15
N LYS A 116 -13.19 -11.33 7.98
CA LYS A 116 -12.98 -9.94 7.54
C LYS A 116 -14.29 -9.24 7.26
N PHE A 117 -14.27 -7.91 7.35
CA PHE A 117 -15.37 -7.12 6.84
C PHE A 117 -15.54 -7.37 5.32
N PRO A 118 -16.77 -7.47 4.78
CA PRO A 118 -16.99 -7.91 3.40
C PRO A 118 -16.41 -6.98 2.33
N TYR A 119 -16.05 -5.75 2.70
CA TYR A 119 -15.59 -4.72 1.78
C TYR A 119 -14.07 -4.53 1.84
N GLU A 120 -13.50 -3.99 0.77
CA GLU A 120 -12.07 -3.74 0.66
C GLU A 120 -11.57 -2.63 1.61
N MET A 121 -10.30 -2.73 2.01
CA MET A 121 -9.69 -1.83 3.00
C MET A 121 -9.55 -0.37 2.55
N ASN A 122 -9.69 -0.11 1.24
CA ASN A 122 -9.40 1.18 0.62
C ASN A 122 -10.65 1.85 0.01
N VAL A 123 -11.86 1.40 0.40
CA VAL A 123 -13.11 2.02 -0.04
C VAL A 123 -13.17 3.45 0.49
N LYS A 124 -13.13 4.44 -0.42
CA LYS A 124 -13.21 5.86 -0.05
C LYS A 124 -14.62 6.25 0.33
N TYR A 125 -14.73 7.26 1.19
CA TYR A 125 -16.02 7.84 1.52
C TYR A 125 -16.65 8.49 0.29
N GLU A 126 -17.84 8.01 -0.04
CA GLU A 126 -18.75 8.63 -0.98
C GLU A 126 -20.01 9.02 -0.23
N ASN A 127 -20.53 10.23 -0.44
CA ASN A 127 -21.78 10.66 0.19
C ASN A 127 -22.99 10.03 -0.51
N SER A 128 -23.00 8.70 -0.59
CA SER A 128 -24.06 7.89 -1.19
C SER A 128 -24.88 7.19 -0.10
N THR A 129 -26.12 6.85 -0.45
CA THR A 129 -27.00 6.04 0.43
C THR A 129 -26.41 4.65 0.68
N ILE A 130 -25.78 4.07 -0.34
CA ILE A 130 -25.10 2.77 -0.27
C ILE A 130 -23.98 2.82 0.77
N PHE A 131 -23.10 3.83 0.72
CA PHE A 131 -22.03 3.96 1.71
C PHE A 131 -22.58 4.03 3.14
N LYS A 132 -23.66 4.80 3.36
CA LYS A 132 -24.31 4.90 4.68
C LYS A 132 -24.86 3.56 5.15
N GLN A 133 -25.39 2.73 4.26
CA GLN A 133 -25.83 1.37 4.60
C GLN A 133 -24.64 0.48 4.95
N ILE A 134 -23.56 0.52 4.19
CA ILE A 134 -22.33 -0.24 4.48
C ILE A 134 -21.77 0.18 5.84
N TYR A 135 -21.74 1.48 6.15
CA TYR A 135 -21.28 1.97 7.44
C TYR A 135 -22.15 1.47 8.60
N LYS A 136 -23.47 1.36 8.43
CA LYS A 136 -24.35 0.74 9.44
C LYS A 136 -23.99 -0.75 9.67
N ILE A 137 -23.69 -1.49 8.60
CA ILE A 137 -23.25 -2.89 8.70
C ILE A 137 -21.90 -2.96 9.44
N PHE A 138 -20.98 -2.05 9.14
CA PHE A 138 -19.71 -1.92 9.86
C PHE A 138 -19.93 -1.66 11.36
N VAL A 139 -20.82 -0.74 11.72
CA VAL A 139 -21.16 -0.44 13.12
C VAL A 139 -21.65 -1.68 13.86
N ASN A 140 -22.53 -2.49 13.25
CA ASN A 140 -22.99 -3.74 13.86
C ASN A 140 -21.84 -4.75 14.01
N SER A 141 -21.02 -4.91 12.97
CA SER A 141 -19.84 -5.79 12.97
C SER A 141 -18.86 -5.42 14.08
N LEU A 142 -18.58 -4.12 14.24
CA LEU A 142 -17.68 -3.60 15.27
C LEU A 142 -18.25 -3.80 16.68
N LYS A 143 -19.55 -3.56 16.88
CA LYS A 143 -20.20 -3.80 18.17
C LYS A 143 -20.12 -5.26 18.59
N ASP A 144 -20.37 -6.19 17.68
CA ASP A 144 -20.26 -7.63 17.98
C ASP A 144 -18.81 -8.06 18.24
N ALA A 145 -17.85 -7.60 17.42
CA ALA A 145 -16.43 -7.87 17.65
C ALA A 145 -15.95 -7.31 18.99
N TYR A 146 -16.37 -6.09 19.35
CA TYR A 146 -16.03 -5.49 20.63
C TYR A 146 -16.69 -6.20 21.82
N LYS A 147 -17.94 -6.66 21.67
CA LYS A 147 -18.62 -7.48 22.68
C LYS A 147 -17.81 -8.75 22.96
N LYS A 148 -17.40 -9.47 21.92
CA LYS A 148 -16.57 -10.68 22.01
C LYS A 148 -15.20 -10.41 22.61
N TYR A 149 -14.59 -9.27 22.29
CA TYR A 149 -13.37 -8.83 22.94
C TYR A 149 -13.55 -8.60 24.44
N LYS A 150 -14.63 -7.94 24.85
CA LYS A 150 -14.89 -7.63 26.27
C LYS A 150 -15.21 -8.91 27.08
N GLU A 151 -16.08 -9.77 26.55
CA GLU A 151 -16.61 -10.95 27.24
C GLU A 151 -15.66 -12.15 27.15
N GLU A 152 -15.02 -12.37 26.00
CA GLU A 152 -14.27 -13.59 25.70
C GLU A 152 -12.77 -13.33 25.45
N LYS A 153 -12.31 -12.08 25.55
CA LYS A 153 -10.91 -11.69 25.23
C LYS A 153 -10.49 -12.06 23.80
N LYS A 154 -11.45 -12.13 22.88
CA LYS A 154 -11.20 -12.38 21.45
C LYS A 154 -10.61 -11.14 20.79
N GLU A 155 -9.37 -11.24 20.36
CA GLU A 155 -8.65 -10.15 19.71
C GLU A 155 -9.20 -9.83 18.32
N PHE A 156 -9.07 -8.56 17.92
CA PHE A 156 -9.40 -8.12 16.57
C PHE A 156 -8.55 -6.91 16.16
N TYR A 157 -8.58 -6.59 14.87
CA TYR A 157 -7.77 -5.56 14.24
C TYR A 157 -8.67 -4.63 13.43
N ILE A 158 -8.37 -3.34 13.45
CA ILE A 158 -9.04 -2.34 12.62
C ILE A 158 -8.00 -1.59 11.79
N LYS A 159 -8.24 -1.42 10.49
CA LYS A 159 -7.65 -0.31 9.73
C LYS A 159 -8.63 0.84 9.74
N PHE A 160 -8.18 1.98 10.24
CA PHE A 160 -8.97 3.18 10.39
C PHE A 160 -8.25 4.34 9.71
N ASN A 161 -8.77 4.79 8.55
CA ASN A 161 -8.03 5.67 7.65
C ASN A 161 -6.64 5.08 7.29
N ASN A 162 -5.56 5.76 7.68
CA ASN A 162 -4.18 5.32 7.47
C ASN A 162 -3.58 4.64 8.71
N ASP A 163 -4.37 4.48 9.78
CA ASP A 163 -3.91 3.93 11.05
C ASP A 163 -4.37 2.48 11.24
N PHE A 164 -3.58 1.73 12.00
CA PHE A 164 -3.88 0.36 12.38
C PHE A 164 -4.05 0.28 13.89
N LEU A 165 -5.13 -0.37 14.31
CA LEU A 165 -5.50 -0.58 15.70
C LEU A 165 -5.53 -2.08 15.98
N TYR A 166 -4.84 -2.49 17.03
CA TYR A 166 -4.85 -3.87 17.53
C TYR A 166 -5.49 -3.91 18.92
N PHE A 167 -6.63 -4.58 19.01
CA PHE A 167 -7.37 -4.79 20.25
C PHE A 167 -6.95 -6.12 20.88
N GLY A 168 -5.83 -6.07 21.63
CA GLY A 168 -5.32 -7.18 22.45
C GLY A 168 -5.53 -6.91 23.94
N SER A 169 -4.60 -7.33 24.80
CA SER A 169 -4.68 -7.01 26.25
C SER A 169 -4.76 -5.50 26.52
N ASN A 170 -4.00 -4.72 25.75
CA ASN A 170 -4.12 -3.27 25.63
C ASN A 170 -4.39 -2.93 24.17
N LEU A 171 -4.92 -1.73 23.92
CA LEU A 171 -5.08 -1.25 22.56
C LEU A 171 -3.77 -0.64 22.08
N LYS A 172 -3.20 -1.21 21.02
CA LYS A 172 -1.99 -0.70 20.37
C LYS A 172 -2.35 -0.05 19.03
N ILE A 173 -1.88 1.16 18.79
CA ILE A 173 -2.25 1.97 17.63
C ILE A 173 -1.01 2.58 16.97
N THR A 174 -1.05 2.79 15.66
CA THR A 174 -0.11 3.68 14.97
C THR A 174 -0.33 5.15 15.35
N SER A 175 0.70 5.98 15.23
CA SER A 175 0.72 7.33 15.79
C SER A 175 -0.23 8.36 15.13
N GLY A 176 -0.89 8.04 14.01
CA GLY A 176 -1.72 8.99 13.26
C GLY A 176 -2.99 9.42 13.98
N ILE A 177 -3.56 8.57 14.86
CA ILE A 177 -4.78 8.88 15.60
C ILE A 177 -4.55 9.77 16.84
N LYS A 178 -3.30 10.11 17.17
CA LYS A 178 -2.90 10.83 18.38
C LYS A 178 -3.72 12.09 18.64
N LYS A 179 -3.96 12.89 17.61
CA LYS A 179 -4.73 14.15 17.73
C LYS A 179 -6.18 13.87 18.13
N ILE A 180 -6.78 12.82 17.57
CA ILE A 180 -8.16 12.43 17.86
C ILE A 180 -8.27 11.95 19.31
N LEU A 181 -7.31 11.14 19.78
CA LEU A 181 -7.30 10.69 21.18
C LEU A 181 -7.20 11.86 22.16
N LYS A 182 -6.29 12.82 21.90
CA LYS A 182 -6.13 14.01 22.75
C LYS A 182 -7.36 14.90 22.80
N VAL A 183 -8.04 15.09 21.66
CA VAL A 183 -9.26 15.94 21.60
C VAL A 183 -10.42 15.32 22.37
N ASN A 184 -10.42 14.00 22.56
CA ASN A 184 -11.46 13.27 23.29
C ASN A 184 -10.99 12.84 24.69
N ASP A 185 -9.95 13.48 25.24
CA ASP A 185 -9.41 13.25 26.58
C ASP A 185 -9.07 11.77 26.89
N VAL A 186 -8.70 10.99 25.88
CA VAL A 186 -8.30 9.58 26.05
C VAL A 186 -6.86 9.52 26.54
N SER A 187 -6.62 8.79 27.63
CA SER A 187 -5.28 8.60 28.19
C SER A 187 -4.48 7.55 27.40
N PHE A 188 -3.21 7.85 27.08
CA PHE A 188 -2.35 6.92 26.35
C PHE A 188 -0.86 7.11 26.64
N GLU A 189 -0.09 6.03 26.44
CA GLU A 189 1.37 6.02 26.50
C GLU A 189 1.98 5.95 25.09
N GLU A 190 3.05 6.70 24.86
CA GLU A 190 3.82 6.64 23.61
C GLU A 190 5.07 5.77 23.81
N LYS A 191 5.23 4.74 22.98
CA LYS A 191 6.41 3.87 22.98
C LYS A 191 6.90 3.65 21.55
N GLY A 192 7.92 4.40 21.17
CA GLY A 192 8.46 4.40 19.79
C GLY A 192 7.44 4.95 18.80
N ASP A 193 7.19 4.21 17.71
CA ASP A 193 6.24 4.59 16.65
C ASP A 193 4.76 4.27 17.00
N TYR A 194 4.50 3.79 18.23
CA TYR A 194 3.19 3.28 18.65
C TYR A 194 2.62 4.00 19.87
N ILE A 195 1.28 4.01 19.92
CA ILE A 195 0.47 4.50 21.03
C ILE A 195 -0.20 3.31 21.71
N TYR A 196 -0.19 3.31 23.03
CA TYR A 196 -0.81 2.29 23.87
C TYR A 196 -1.91 2.94 24.72
N VAL A 197 -3.14 2.47 24.54
CA VAL A 197 -4.30 2.88 25.33
C VAL A 197 -4.61 1.76 26.32
N ALA A 198 -4.81 2.15 27.59
CA ALA A 198 -5.13 1.22 28.67
C ALA A 198 -6.51 0.56 28.47
N SER A 199 -6.71 -0.62 29.06
CA SER A 199 -7.90 -1.45 28.80
C SER A 199 -9.23 -0.78 29.18
N ASP A 200 -9.22 0.04 30.22
CA ASP A 200 -10.35 0.83 30.72
C ASP A 200 -10.76 1.98 29.78
N GLU A 201 -9.82 2.51 29.00
CA GLU A 201 -10.03 3.60 28.05
C GLU A 201 -10.46 3.10 26.64
N ILE A 202 -10.40 1.79 26.38
CA ILE A 202 -10.71 1.21 25.05
C ILE A 202 -12.15 1.51 24.61
N CYS A 203 -13.10 1.56 25.55
CA CYS A 203 -14.50 1.87 25.24
C CYS A 203 -14.64 3.26 24.58
N LEU A 204 -13.89 4.25 25.05
CA LEU A 204 -13.89 5.60 24.49
C LEU A 204 -13.36 5.60 23.06
N VAL A 205 -12.33 4.79 22.77
CA VAL A 205 -11.81 4.68 21.41
C VAL A 205 -12.82 4.03 20.47
N ILE A 206 -13.57 3.03 20.92
CA ILE A 206 -14.67 2.44 20.15
C ILE A 206 -15.76 3.48 19.88
N ASP A 207 -16.14 4.26 20.90
CA ASP A 207 -17.15 5.32 20.73
C ASP A 207 -16.69 6.40 19.75
N ILE A 208 -15.41 6.77 19.76
CA ILE A 208 -14.83 7.69 18.77
C ILE A 208 -14.94 7.12 17.35
N ILE A 209 -14.60 5.84 17.16
CA ILE A 209 -14.69 5.19 15.84
C ILE A 209 -16.13 5.14 15.35
N LEU A 210 -17.08 4.82 16.23
CA LEU A 210 -18.50 4.72 15.91
C LEU A 210 -19.12 6.07 15.55
N ASN A 211 -18.71 7.14 16.23
CA ASN A 211 -19.28 8.49 16.11
C ASN A 211 -18.46 9.43 15.20
N LEU A 212 -17.51 8.90 14.42
CA LEU A 212 -16.66 9.75 13.59
C LEU A 212 -17.48 10.47 12.50
N ASN A 213 -17.26 11.77 12.38
CA ASN A 213 -17.71 12.55 11.23
C ASN A 213 -16.86 12.19 10.00
N LEU A 214 -17.42 11.37 9.11
CA LEU A 214 -16.76 10.97 7.87
C LEU A 214 -16.59 12.18 6.94
N THR A 215 -15.37 12.35 6.45
CA THR A 215 -15.00 13.41 5.49
C THR A 215 -14.71 12.80 4.12
N ARG A 216 -14.57 13.63 3.08
CA ARG A 216 -14.21 13.16 1.73
C ARG A 216 -12.84 12.45 1.66
N SER A 217 -11.95 12.72 2.61
CA SER A 217 -10.65 12.05 2.73
C SER A 217 -10.72 10.74 3.54
N SER A 218 -11.84 10.45 4.19
CA SER A 218 -12.01 9.26 5.01
C SER A 218 -12.13 8.01 4.15
N THR A 219 -11.64 6.89 4.66
CA THR A 219 -11.91 5.56 4.11
C THR A 219 -12.86 4.80 5.02
N MET A 220 -13.58 3.84 4.47
CA MET A 220 -14.35 2.88 5.25
C MET A 220 -13.40 2.14 6.21
N PRO A 221 -13.66 2.14 7.52
CA PRO A 221 -12.89 1.34 8.44
C PRO A 221 -13.01 -0.15 8.07
N PHE A 222 -11.92 -0.88 8.21
CA PHE A 222 -11.88 -2.30 7.91
C PHE A 222 -11.62 -3.11 9.17
N LEU A 223 -12.44 -4.13 9.40
CA LEU A 223 -12.36 -5.01 10.56
C LEU A 223 -11.82 -6.39 10.14
N LEU A 224 -10.88 -6.92 10.92
CA LEU A 224 -10.30 -8.25 10.75
C LEU A 224 -10.23 -8.94 12.11
N SER A 225 -10.53 -10.23 12.16
CA SER A 225 -10.35 -11.05 13.37
C SER A 225 -10.03 -12.50 13.02
N THR A 226 -9.42 -13.21 13.96
CA THR A 226 -9.29 -14.68 13.92
C THR A 226 -10.58 -15.38 14.37
N PHE A 227 -11.54 -14.63 14.92
CA PHE A 227 -12.79 -15.14 15.45
C PHE A 227 -13.99 -14.60 14.65
N PRO A 228 -15.09 -15.37 14.54
CA PRO A 228 -16.27 -14.93 13.82
C PRO A 228 -16.92 -13.72 14.50
N PHE A 229 -17.40 -12.77 13.69
CA PHE A 229 -18.22 -11.64 14.13
C PHE A 229 -19.41 -11.42 13.19
N GLU A 230 -20.39 -10.64 13.63
CA GLU A 230 -21.60 -10.35 12.86
C GLU A 230 -21.27 -9.70 11.50
N ASN A 231 -21.91 -10.16 10.42
CA ASN A 231 -21.68 -9.69 9.05
C ASN A 231 -20.24 -9.91 8.54
N ALA A 232 -19.46 -10.79 9.17
CA ALA A 232 -18.14 -11.17 8.67
C ALA A 232 -18.22 -12.05 7.41
N MET A 233 -17.22 -11.87 6.53
CA MET A 233 -16.90 -12.80 5.46
C MET A 233 -15.75 -13.70 5.91
N ILE A 234 -15.90 -15.01 5.70
CA ILE A 234 -14.82 -15.98 5.92
C ILE A 234 -13.78 -15.79 4.81
N TYR A 235 -12.51 -15.67 5.20
CA TYR A 235 -11.39 -15.55 4.28
C TYR A 235 -10.27 -16.49 4.73
N THR A 236 -9.69 -17.25 3.80
CA THR A 236 -8.50 -18.05 4.07
C THR A 236 -7.30 -17.32 3.51
N ALA A 237 -6.42 -16.85 4.38
CA ALA A 237 -5.12 -16.34 3.99
C ALA A 237 -4.18 -17.52 3.73
N TYR A 238 -3.43 -17.50 2.62
CA TYR A 238 -2.61 -18.64 2.22
C TYR A 238 -1.33 -18.22 1.51
N LEU A 239 -0.31 -19.06 1.62
CA LEU A 239 0.94 -18.95 0.87
C LEU A 239 0.89 -19.84 -0.37
N LYS A 240 1.24 -19.28 -1.52
CA LYS A 240 1.34 -19.99 -2.80
C LYS A 240 2.75 -19.87 -3.36
N LYS A 241 3.35 -20.99 -3.76
CA LYS A 241 4.59 -20.98 -4.55
C LYS A 241 4.23 -20.63 -6.00
N GLU A 242 4.85 -19.60 -6.55
CA GLU A 242 4.60 -19.17 -7.93
C GLU A 242 5.57 -19.84 -8.89
N ARG A 243 6.88 -19.66 -8.69
CA ARG A 243 7.90 -20.18 -9.59
C ARG A 243 9.27 -20.29 -8.93
N THR A 244 10.14 -21.08 -9.54
CA THR A 244 11.56 -21.13 -9.22
C THR A 244 12.34 -20.32 -10.27
N ILE A 245 13.28 -19.50 -9.83
CA ILE A 245 14.07 -18.56 -10.63
C ILE A 245 15.54 -18.88 -10.40
N LYS A 246 16.36 -18.83 -11.46
CA LYS A 246 17.82 -18.92 -11.35
C LYS A 246 18.41 -17.53 -11.56
N GLN A 247 19.08 -16.99 -10.55
CA GLN A 247 19.72 -15.68 -10.60
C GLN A 247 21.16 -15.82 -10.09
N GLU A 248 22.14 -15.36 -10.88
CA GLU A 248 23.57 -15.34 -10.48
C GLU A 248 24.12 -16.72 -10.02
N GLY A 249 23.59 -17.80 -10.60
CA GLY A 249 23.99 -19.17 -10.23
C GLY A 249 23.26 -19.76 -9.02
N VAL A 250 22.45 -18.97 -8.33
CA VAL A 250 21.61 -19.38 -7.19
C VAL A 250 20.19 -19.70 -7.65
N ILE A 251 19.58 -20.72 -7.06
CA ILE A 251 18.18 -21.10 -7.31
C ILE A 251 17.31 -20.51 -6.21
N LEU A 252 16.40 -19.61 -6.59
CA LEU A 252 15.47 -18.93 -5.70
C LEU A 252 14.04 -19.41 -5.98
N SER A 253 13.26 -19.65 -4.94
CA SER A 253 11.82 -19.88 -5.03
C SER A 253 11.06 -18.59 -4.70
N SER A 254 10.11 -18.24 -5.56
CA SER A 254 9.18 -17.13 -5.39
C SER A 254 7.87 -17.63 -4.78
N TYR A 255 7.46 -16.99 -3.70
CA TYR A 255 6.17 -17.24 -3.04
C TYR A 255 5.36 -15.95 -2.96
N ILE A 256 4.05 -16.09 -3.06
CA ILE A 256 3.08 -15.02 -2.83
C ILE A 256 2.16 -15.47 -1.71
N PHE A 257 2.18 -14.71 -0.63
CA PHE A 257 1.19 -14.78 0.42
C PHE A 257 0.00 -13.89 0.04
N HIS A 258 -1.21 -14.45 0.09
CA HIS A 258 -2.47 -13.75 -0.11
C HIS A 258 -3.18 -13.50 1.23
N GLY A 259 -3.40 -12.23 1.55
CA GLY A 259 -4.08 -11.71 2.74
C GLY A 259 -5.28 -10.82 2.37
N PRO A 260 -6.13 -10.49 3.36
CA PRO A 260 -5.69 -9.69 4.51
C PRO A 260 -5.22 -10.52 5.69
N ILE A 261 -4.06 -10.18 6.26
CA ILE A 261 -3.56 -10.74 7.53
C ILE A 261 -2.91 -9.65 8.38
N TRP A 262 -3.00 -9.80 9.69
CA TRP A 262 -2.18 -9.01 10.61
C TRP A 262 -0.72 -9.45 10.52
N VAL A 263 0.19 -8.52 10.22
CA VAL A 263 1.59 -8.85 9.88
C VAL A 263 2.31 -9.64 10.97
N ASP A 264 1.96 -9.42 12.25
CA ASP A 264 2.58 -10.19 13.33
C ASP A 264 2.26 -11.70 13.27
N LYS A 265 1.16 -12.09 12.62
CA LYS A 265 0.77 -13.51 12.46
C LYS A 265 1.59 -14.23 11.38
N CYS A 266 2.37 -13.51 10.58
CA CYS A 266 3.22 -14.07 9.53
C CYS A 266 4.68 -13.59 9.64
N LYS A 267 5.15 -13.27 10.86
CA LYS A 267 6.53 -12.80 11.11
C LYS A 267 7.61 -13.71 10.54
N GLU A 268 7.41 -15.02 10.60
CA GLU A 268 8.34 -16.02 10.04
C GLU A 268 8.55 -15.80 8.53
N LEU A 269 7.51 -15.41 7.81
CA LEU A 269 7.61 -15.09 6.38
C LEU A 269 8.48 -13.86 6.09
N LEU A 270 8.56 -12.93 7.06
CA LEU A 270 9.34 -11.69 6.96
C LEU A 270 10.83 -11.91 7.25
N GLU A 271 11.23 -13.09 7.73
CA GLU A 271 12.64 -13.43 7.93
C GLU A 271 13.38 -13.51 6.58
N HIS A 272 12.67 -13.94 5.53
CA HIS A 272 13.14 -14.01 4.16
C HIS A 272 13.23 -12.62 3.49
N ASN A 273 13.78 -12.58 2.26
CA ASN A 273 13.71 -11.38 1.43
C ASN A 273 12.26 -11.20 0.95
N HIS A 274 11.66 -10.06 1.27
CA HIS A 274 10.22 -9.87 1.08
C HIS A 274 9.84 -8.44 0.69
N LYS A 275 8.67 -8.32 0.06
CA LYS A 275 7.99 -7.06 -0.24
C LYS A 275 6.55 -7.14 0.27
N VAL A 276 6.20 -6.27 1.21
CA VAL A 276 4.85 -6.18 1.79
C VAL A 276 4.00 -5.20 0.96
N VAL A 277 2.76 -5.60 0.66
CA VAL A 277 1.72 -4.75 0.08
C VAL A 277 0.65 -4.50 1.15
N TRP A 278 0.47 -3.23 1.52
CA TRP A 278 -0.38 -2.75 2.61
C TRP A 278 -1.83 -2.49 2.19
#